data_AF-A0A1G2PGL0-F1
#
_entry.id   AF-A0A1G2PGL0-F1
#
_cell.length_a   1.000
_cell.length_b   1.000
_cell.length_c   1.000
_cell.angle_alpha   90.00
_cell.angle_beta   90.00
_cell.angle_gamma   90.00
#
_symmetry.space_group_name_H-M   'P 1'
#
loop_
_entity.id
_entity.type
_entity.pdbx_description
1 polymer ?
#
loop_
_entity_poly.entity_id
_entity_poly.type
_entity_poly.pdbx_seq_one_letter_code
_entity_poly.pdbx_strand_id
1 'polypeptide(L)'
;MFKQKPFLFSFVILAVLLIFHIISSNLSLYWSYPWLDIFTHMLSGLWVALVFLWLASVFGQINSLKEYRTKSFLIAFISAIFIGVLWELVENFSQITFVNANGYGLGTALDILSDGLGGILAYLYFVRRTKCVNNIDKPVVEAVHPFYSQTGLIKAN
;
A
#
# COMPACT_ATOMS: atom_id res chain seq x y z
N MET A 1 18.75 2.61 -2.20
CA MET A 1 17.35 2.67 -2.69
C MET A 1 16.54 1.40 -2.33
N PHE A 2 16.98 0.20 -2.74
CA PHE A 2 16.22 -1.06 -2.56
C PHE A 2 16.34 -1.75 -1.19
N LYS A 3 17.27 -1.32 -0.32
CA LYS A 3 17.40 -1.87 1.04
C LYS A 3 16.37 -1.31 2.03
N GLN A 4 15.47 -0.44 1.57
CA GLN A 4 14.44 0.12 2.43
C GLN A 4 13.45 -0.97 2.84
N LYS A 5 13.19 -1.09 4.13
CA LYS A 5 12.29 -2.10 4.70
C LYS A 5 10.86 -2.10 4.11
N PRO A 6 10.22 -0.96 3.74
CA PRO A 6 8.92 -1.00 3.05
C PRO A 6 9.00 -1.62 1.66
N PHE A 7 10.09 -1.41 0.92
CA PHE A 7 10.31 -2.04 -0.38
C PHE A 7 10.46 -3.55 -0.24
N LEU A 8 11.32 -4.04 0.65
CA LEU A 8 11.47 -5.49 0.84
C LEU A 8 10.17 -6.15 1.31
N PHE A 9 9.44 -5.48 2.20
CA PHE A 9 8.16 -6.00 2.69
C PHE A 9 7.11 -6.05 1.58
N SER A 10 7.09 -5.10 0.64
CA SER A 10 6.15 -5.16 -0.48
C SER A 10 6.40 -6.38 -1.38
N PHE A 11 7.64 -6.83 -1.59
CA PHE A 11 7.88 -8.08 -2.33
C PHE A 11 7.38 -9.32 -1.60
N VAL A 12 7.44 -9.35 -0.26
CA VAL A 12 6.87 -10.46 0.52
C VAL A 12 5.35 -10.48 0.34
N ILE A 13 4.68 -9.32 0.45
CA ILE A 13 3.24 -9.23 0.23
C ILE A 13 2.88 -9.62 -1.21
N LEU A 14 3.65 -9.16 -2.21
CA LEU A 14 3.45 -9.53 -3.61
C LEU A 14 3.59 -11.03 -3.84
N ALA A 15 4.60 -11.67 -3.27
CA ALA A 15 4.80 -13.11 -3.39
C ALA A 15 3.62 -13.89 -2.79
N VAL A 16 3.15 -13.48 -1.60
CA VAL A 16 1.98 -14.09 -0.96
C VAL A 16 0.73 -13.89 -1.82
N LEU A 17 0.50 -12.67 -2.32
CA LEU A 17 -0.63 -12.33 -3.17
C LEU A 17 -0.62 -13.18 -4.46
N LEU A 18 0.53 -13.28 -5.14
CA LEU A 18 0.65 -14.06 -6.37
C LEU A 18 0.40 -15.55 -6.14
N ILE A 19 1.00 -16.13 -5.10
CA ILE A 19 0.81 -17.55 -4.76
C ILE A 19 -0.67 -17.80 -4.47
N PHE A 20 -1.28 -16.95 -3.64
CA PHE A 20 -2.67 -17.06 -3.26
C PHE A 20 -3.60 -16.95 -4.47
N HIS A 21 -3.38 -15.95 -5.33
CA HIS A 21 -4.18 -15.74 -6.53
C HIS A 21 -4.06 -16.91 -7.51
N ILE A 22 -2.84 -17.41 -7.76
CA ILE A 22 -2.62 -18.56 -8.65
C ILE A 22 -3.36 -19.80 -8.12
N ILE A 23 -3.24 -20.10 -6.83
CA ILE A 23 -3.92 -21.26 -6.22
C ILE A 23 -5.43 -21.10 -6.30
N SER A 24 -5.96 -19.94 -5.88
CA SER A 24 -7.39 -19.66 -5.85
C SER A 24 -8.02 -19.69 -7.24
N SER A 25 -7.34 -19.16 -8.26
CA SER A 25 -7.81 -19.21 -9.65
C SER A 25 -7.79 -20.63 -10.22
N ASN A 26 -6.69 -21.38 -10.04
CA ASN A 26 -6.58 -22.74 -10.60
C ASN A 26 -7.54 -23.74 -9.96
N LEU A 27 -7.83 -23.57 -8.67
CA LEU A 27 -8.75 -24.44 -7.93
C LEU A 27 -10.18 -23.89 -7.88
N SER A 28 -10.49 -22.81 -8.61
CA SER A 28 -11.81 -22.15 -8.59
C SER A 28 -12.31 -21.77 -7.18
N LEU A 29 -11.37 -21.44 -6.28
CA LEU A 29 -11.70 -21.13 -4.89
C LEU A 29 -12.44 -19.82 -4.75
N TYR A 30 -12.21 -18.84 -5.64
CA TYR A 30 -12.97 -17.58 -5.65
C TYR A 30 -14.48 -17.80 -5.77
N TRP A 31 -14.89 -18.80 -6.57
CA TRP A 31 -16.29 -19.16 -6.77
C TRP A 31 -16.86 -19.98 -5.62
N SER A 32 -16.03 -20.79 -4.97
CA SER A 32 -16.43 -21.64 -3.85
C SER A 32 -16.46 -20.89 -2.52
N TYR A 33 -15.60 -19.89 -2.38
CA TYR A 33 -15.36 -19.11 -1.16
C TYR A 33 -15.19 -17.63 -1.52
N PRO A 34 -16.29 -16.88 -1.74
CA PRO A 34 -16.23 -15.48 -2.18
C PRO A 34 -15.45 -14.54 -1.24
N TRP A 35 -15.32 -14.88 0.04
CA TRP A 35 -14.52 -14.10 1.00
C TRP A 35 -13.00 -14.12 0.69
N LEU A 36 -12.52 -15.07 -0.13
CA LEU A 36 -11.12 -15.08 -0.59
C LEU A 36 -10.83 -13.89 -1.50
N ASP A 37 -11.84 -13.37 -2.18
CA ASP A 37 -11.73 -12.21 -3.06
C ASP A 37 -11.48 -10.93 -2.24
N ILE A 38 -12.30 -10.72 -1.21
CA ILE A 38 -12.12 -9.69 -0.18
C ILE A 38 -10.69 -9.72 0.41
N PHE A 39 -10.17 -10.91 0.72
CA PHE A 39 -8.81 -11.06 1.24
C PHE A 39 -7.74 -10.69 0.19
N THR A 40 -7.98 -11.03 -1.07
CA THR A 40 -7.11 -10.67 -2.21
C THR A 40 -7.06 -9.15 -2.40
N HIS A 41 -8.21 -8.48 -2.38
CA HIS A 41 -8.33 -7.02 -2.43
C HIS A 41 -7.61 -6.34 -1.27
N MET A 42 -7.79 -6.83 -0.04
CA MET A 42 -7.07 -6.27 1.09
C MET A 42 -5.53 -6.41 0.94
N LEU A 43 -5.03 -7.55 0.46
CA LEU A 43 -3.60 -7.76 0.23
C LEU A 43 -3.05 -6.95 -0.94
N SER A 44 -3.82 -6.80 -2.02
CA SER A 44 -3.42 -5.99 -3.19
C SER A 44 -3.39 -4.50 -2.82
N GLY A 45 -4.40 -3.98 -2.12
CA GLY A 45 -4.43 -2.62 -1.59
C GLY A 45 -3.25 -2.32 -0.65
N LEU A 46 -2.92 -3.27 0.23
CA LEU A 46 -1.72 -3.19 1.08
C LEU A 46 -0.44 -3.11 0.24
N TRP A 47 -0.29 -3.97 -0.75
CA TRP A 47 0.90 -3.99 -1.61
C TRP A 47 1.05 -2.69 -2.41
N VAL A 48 -0.01 -2.25 -3.10
CA VAL A 48 -0.03 -1.00 -3.88
C VAL A 48 0.37 0.18 -3.01
N ALA A 49 -0.27 0.34 -1.86
CA ALA A 49 0.02 1.44 -0.96
C ALA A 49 1.47 1.42 -0.44
N LEU A 50 2.03 0.24 -0.15
CA LEU A 50 3.45 0.11 0.23
C LEU A 50 4.38 0.57 -0.89
N VAL A 51 4.09 0.24 -2.15
CA VAL A 51 4.86 0.67 -3.31
C VAL A 51 4.80 2.18 -3.48
N PHE A 52 3.60 2.78 -3.41
CA PHE A 52 3.44 4.23 -3.55
C PHE A 52 4.09 5.01 -2.40
N LEU A 53 3.97 4.53 -1.16
CA LEU A 53 4.66 5.12 -0.01
C LEU A 53 6.19 5.03 -0.17
N TRP A 54 6.70 3.90 -0.65
CA TRP A 54 8.12 3.75 -0.95
C TRP A 54 8.58 4.72 -2.03
N LEU A 55 7.88 4.80 -3.17
CA LEU A 55 8.20 5.73 -4.26
C LEU A 55 8.19 7.17 -3.77
N ALA A 56 7.13 7.59 -3.09
CA ALA A 56 7.01 8.96 -2.56
C ALA A 56 8.11 9.26 -1.53
N SER A 57 8.56 8.28 -0.75
CA SER A 57 9.69 8.42 0.17
C SER A 57 11.03 8.53 -0.57
N VAL A 58 11.24 7.76 -1.65
CA VAL A 58 12.46 7.83 -2.48
C VAL A 58 12.57 9.18 -3.19
N PHE A 59 11.46 9.75 -3.65
CA PHE A 59 11.43 11.07 -4.28
C PHE A 59 11.42 12.24 -3.28
N GLY A 60 11.58 11.98 -1.97
CA GLY A 60 11.60 13.02 -0.94
C GLY A 60 10.27 13.76 -0.76
N GLN A 61 9.17 13.24 -1.31
CA GLN A 61 7.85 13.88 -1.21
C GLN A 61 7.19 13.65 0.14
N ILE A 62 7.54 12.55 0.80
CA ILE A 62 7.13 12.22 2.16
C ILE A 62 8.32 11.65 2.93
N ASN A 63 8.27 11.81 4.24
CA ASN A 63 8.96 10.93 5.15
C ASN A 63 7.94 10.42 6.19
N SER A 64 8.43 9.69 7.17
CA SER A 64 7.60 9.05 8.18
C SER A 64 7.57 9.83 9.51
N LEU A 65 7.96 11.12 9.48
CA LEU A 65 7.81 12.10 10.56
C LEU A 65 6.37 12.58 10.69
N LYS A 66 6.07 13.23 11.82
CA LYS A 66 4.72 13.68 12.17
C LYS A 66 4.12 14.64 11.14
N GLU A 67 4.94 15.49 10.53
CA GLU A 67 4.52 16.52 9.57
C GLU A 67 3.98 15.94 8.25
N TYR A 68 4.42 14.74 7.84
CA TYR A 68 3.99 14.10 6.60
C TYR A 68 2.93 13.01 6.81
N ARG A 69 2.38 12.86 8.02
CA ARG A 69 1.41 11.78 8.33
C ARG A 69 0.15 11.86 7.47
N THR A 70 -0.45 13.05 7.36
CA THR A 70 -1.65 13.25 6.53
C THR A 70 -1.35 12.95 5.07
N LYS A 71 -0.22 13.45 4.54
CA LYS A 71 0.18 13.20 3.15
C LYS A 71 0.45 11.71 2.90
N SER A 72 1.11 11.03 3.83
CA SER A 72 1.37 9.58 3.75
C SER A 72 0.08 8.78 3.78
N PHE A 73 -0.86 9.14 4.66
CA PHE A 73 -2.19 8.52 4.71
C PHE A 73 -2.94 8.71 3.39
N LEU A 74 -2.99 9.93 2.86
CA LEU A 74 -3.66 10.21 1.59
C LEU A 74 -3.04 9.44 0.43
N ILE A 75 -1.71 9.40 0.32
CA ILE A 75 -1.02 8.62 -0.71
C ILE A 75 -1.40 7.13 -0.59
N ALA A 76 -1.33 6.56 0.61
CA ALA A 76 -1.63 5.16 0.83
C ALA A 76 -3.11 4.82 0.51
N PHE A 77 -4.04 5.61 1.03
CA PHE A 77 -5.48 5.36 0.89
C PHE A 77 -5.97 5.61 -0.55
N ILE A 78 -5.58 6.73 -1.16
CA ILE A 78 -6.00 7.07 -2.52
C ILE A 78 -5.39 6.10 -3.53
N SER A 79 -4.11 5.74 -3.41
CA SER A 79 -3.50 4.79 -4.34
C SER A 79 -4.16 3.41 -4.27
N ALA A 80 -4.47 2.91 -3.06
CA ALA A 80 -5.15 1.62 -2.90
C ALA A 80 -6.56 1.63 -3.53
N ILE A 81 -7.39 2.63 -3.20
CA ILE A 81 -8.74 2.75 -3.78
C ILE A 81 -8.69 2.94 -5.29
N PHE A 82 -7.77 3.77 -5.79
CA PHE A 82 -7.65 4.04 -7.22
C PHE A 82 -7.33 2.77 -8.01
N ILE A 83 -6.37 1.97 -7.55
CA ILE A 83 -6.05 0.70 -8.20
C ILE A 83 -7.19 -0.32 -8.03
N GLY A 84 -7.85 -0.37 -6.87
CA GLY A 84 -9.03 -1.20 -6.64
C GLY A 84 -10.15 -0.92 -7.63
N VAL A 85 -10.51 0.35 -7.82
CA VAL A 85 -11.50 0.77 -8.82
C VAL A 85 -11.07 0.39 -10.24
N LEU A 86 -9.78 0.52 -10.58
CA LEU A 86 -9.29 0.07 -11.88
C LEU A 86 -9.42 -1.44 -12.06
N TRP A 87 -9.22 -2.22 -11.00
CA TRP A 87 -9.39 -3.68 -11.03
C TRP A 87 -10.85 -4.06 -11.29
N GLU A 88 -11.79 -3.49 -10.55
CA GLU A 88 -13.24 -3.73 -10.75
C GLU A 88 -13.69 -3.43 -12.19
N LEU A 89 -13.16 -2.35 -12.78
CA LEU A 89 -13.41 -2.03 -14.18
C LEU A 89 -12.85 -3.11 -15.11
N VAL A 90 -11.62 -3.58 -14.87
CA VAL A 90 -10.99 -4.66 -15.66
C VAL A 90 -11.80 -5.95 -15.58
N GLU A 91 -12.29 -6.32 -14.40
CA GLU A 91 -13.11 -7.53 -14.25
C GLU A 91 -14.38 -7.48 -15.07
N ASN A 92 -15.09 -6.35 -14.99
CA ASN A 92 -16.30 -6.13 -15.77
C ASN A 92 -16.02 -6.12 -17.29
N PHE A 93 -14.96 -5.44 -17.73
CA PHE A 93 -14.58 -5.43 -19.15
C PHE A 93 -14.14 -6.81 -19.66
N SER A 94 -13.50 -7.60 -18.79
CA SER A 94 -13.03 -8.95 -19.12
C SER A 94 -14.13 -10.00 -19.00
N GLN A 95 -15.35 -9.61 -18.59
CA GLN A 95 -16.49 -10.50 -18.37
C GLN A 95 -16.18 -11.62 -17.34
N ILE A 96 -15.25 -11.33 -16.41
CA ILE A 96 -14.98 -12.21 -15.26
C ILE A 96 -16.16 -12.07 -14.28
N THR A 97 -16.66 -10.84 -14.12
CA THR A 97 -17.87 -10.50 -13.38
C THR A 97 -18.86 -9.77 -14.29
N PHE A 98 -20.16 -9.91 -14.03
CA PHE A 98 -21.22 -9.30 -14.83
C PHE A 98 -21.94 -8.21 -14.01
N VAL A 99 -21.90 -6.95 -14.46
CA VAL A 99 -22.56 -5.81 -13.79
C VAL A 99 -24.08 -6.01 -13.58
N ASN A 100 -24.72 -6.82 -14.42
CA ASN A 100 -26.15 -7.11 -14.34
C ASN A 100 -26.48 -8.27 -13.39
N ALA A 101 -25.49 -8.90 -12.74
CA ALA A 101 -25.71 -9.95 -11.77
C ALA A 101 -26.21 -9.38 -10.44
N ASN A 102 -27.18 -10.05 -9.83
CA ASN A 102 -27.66 -9.70 -8.49
C ASN A 102 -26.49 -9.73 -7.49
N GLY A 103 -26.31 -8.63 -6.74
CA GLY A 103 -25.26 -8.52 -5.73
C GLY A 103 -23.94 -7.93 -6.22
N TYR A 104 -23.75 -7.69 -7.52
CA TYR A 104 -22.52 -7.10 -8.07
C TYR A 104 -22.14 -5.79 -7.35
N GLY A 105 -23.08 -4.84 -7.24
CA GLY A 105 -22.79 -3.54 -6.61
C GLY A 105 -22.41 -3.64 -5.13
N LEU A 106 -22.89 -4.64 -4.40
CA LEU A 106 -22.49 -4.88 -3.01
C LEU A 106 -21.10 -5.53 -2.96
N GLY A 107 -20.80 -6.47 -3.86
CA GLY A 107 -19.47 -7.08 -4.02
C GLY A 107 -18.41 -6.02 -4.26
N THR A 108 -18.53 -5.28 -5.36
CA THR A 108 -17.64 -4.17 -5.72
C THR A 108 -17.44 -3.15 -4.58
N ALA A 109 -18.50 -2.83 -3.82
CA ALA A 109 -18.37 -1.94 -2.68
C ALA A 109 -17.52 -2.55 -1.55
N LEU A 110 -17.68 -3.84 -1.26
CA LEU A 110 -16.86 -4.56 -0.29
C LEU A 110 -15.41 -4.69 -0.76
N ASP A 111 -15.20 -4.87 -2.06
CA ASP A 111 -13.87 -5.00 -2.65
C ASP A 111 -13.09 -3.68 -2.55
N ILE A 112 -13.70 -2.55 -2.96
CA ILE A 112 -13.11 -1.21 -2.80
C ILE A 112 -12.85 -0.87 -1.33
N LEU A 113 -13.76 -1.23 -0.42
CA LEU A 113 -13.55 -1.04 1.03
C LEU A 113 -12.36 -1.86 1.53
N SER A 114 -12.20 -3.08 1.02
CA SER A 114 -11.10 -3.98 1.37
C SER A 114 -9.76 -3.46 0.87
N ASP A 115 -9.70 -2.93 -0.36
CA ASP A 115 -8.53 -2.23 -0.88
C ASP A 115 -8.14 -1.06 0.03
N GLY A 116 -9.12 -0.23 0.41
CA GLY A 116 -8.93 0.88 1.33
C GLY A 116 -8.38 0.44 2.70
N LEU A 117 -8.89 -0.66 3.25
CA LEU A 117 -8.36 -1.26 4.49
C LEU A 117 -6.90 -1.70 4.32
N GLY A 118 -6.55 -2.31 3.19
CA GLY A 118 -5.16 -2.61 2.82
C GLY A 118 -4.27 -1.36 2.83
N GLY A 119 -4.74 -0.27 2.22
CA GLY A 119 -4.06 1.03 2.23
C GLY A 119 -3.85 1.60 3.64
N ILE A 120 -4.85 1.48 4.52
CA ILE A 120 -4.73 1.89 5.93
C ILE A 120 -3.66 1.06 6.65
N LEU A 121 -3.64 -0.26 6.44
CA LEU A 121 -2.62 -1.14 7.03
C LEU A 121 -1.21 -0.77 6.56
N ALA A 122 -1.04 -0.45 5.28
CA ALA A 122 0.24 0.02 4.72
C ALA A 122 0.72 1.29 5.41
N TYR A 123 -0.18 2.28 5.56
CA TYR A 123 0.11 3.52 6.27
C TYR A 123 0.51 3.28 7.73
N LEU A 124 -0.23 2.44 8.46
CA LEU A 124 0.07 2.12 9.85
C LEU A 124 1.43 1.42 9.99
N TYR A 125 1.76 0.51 9.08
CA TYR A 125 3.08 -0.13 9.03
C TYR A 125 4.19 0.92 8.79
N PHE A 126 3.99 1.82 7.83
CA PHE A 126 4.94 2.86 7.48
C PHE A 126 5.24 3.82 8.65
N VAL A 127 4.20 4.29 9.35
CA VAL A 127 4.36 5.25 10.48
C VAL A 127 4.81 4.57 11.78
N ARG A 128 4.46 3.30 12.04
CA ARG A 128 4.95 2.60 13.26
C ARG A 128 6.46 2.38 13.23
N ARG A 129 7.05 2.19 12.05
CA ARG A 129 8.48 1.93 11.87
C ARG A 129 9.38 3.13 12.19
N THR A 130 8.89 4.37 12.21
CA THR A 130 9.72 5.53 12.57
C THR A 130 9.94 5.73 14.05
N LYS A 131 9.01 5.30 14.90
CA LYS A 131 9.20 5.40 16.35
C LYS A 131 10.43 4.62 16.83
N CYS A 132 10.81 3.53 16.14
CA CYS A 132 11.96 2.71 16.53
C CYS A 132 13.29 3.22 15.97
N VAL A 133 13.33 3.91 14.83
CA VAL A 133 14.58 4.44 14.24
C VAL A 133 15.01 5.73 14.94
N ASN A 134 14.07 6.61 15.28
CA ASN A 134 14.36 7.87 15.97
C ASN A 134 14.87 7.70 17.41
N ASN A 135 14.87 6.48 17.96
CA ASN A 135 15.29 6.20 19.33
C ASN A 135 16.69 5.57 19.43
N ILE A 136 17.34 5.28 18.30
CA ILE A 136 18.67 4.64 18.28
C ILE A 136 19.72 5.53 17.59
N ASP A 137 19.34 6.31 16.57
CA ASP A 137 20.35 7.00 15.75
C ASP A 137 20.08 8.50 15.60
N LYS A 138 20.53 9.31 16.56
CA LYS A 138 20.74 10.75 16.31
C LYS A 138 21.95 11.05 15.39
N PRO A 139 23.04 10.26 15.30
CA PRO A 139 24.16 10.63 14.43
C PRO A 139 24.11 10.03 13.01
N VAL A 140 23.26 9.05 12.71
CA VAL A 140 23.27 8.39 11.38
C VAL A 140 22.42 9.12 10.34
N VAL A 141 21.47 9.96 10.77
CA VAL A 141 20.60 10.74 9.87
C VAL A 141 21.41 11.73 9.03
N GLU A 142 22.54 12.23 9.54
CA GLU A 142 23.46 13.10 8.80
C GLU A 142 24.26 12.34 7.72
N ALA A 143 24.52 11.03 7.91
CA ALA A 143 25.34 10.23 6.99
C ALA A 143 24.57 9.66 5.79
N VAL A 144 23.23 9.53 5.89
CA VAL A 144 22.40 8.89 4.85
C VAL A 144 21.65 9.89 3.97
N HIS A 145 21.60 11.17 4.36
CA HIS A 145 20.92 12.23 3.61
C HIS A 145 21.87 13.36 3.15
N PRO A 146 22.71 13.14 2.12
CA PRO A 146 23.51 14.23 1.54
C PRO A 146 22.65 15.36 0.93
N PHE A 147 21.35 15.12 0.69
CA PHE A 147 20.45 16.08 0.03
C PHE A 147 19.76 17.09 0.96
N TYR A 148 19.83 16.94 2.29
CA TYR A 148 19.21 17.89 3.24
C TYR A 148 20.18 18.94 3.82
N SER A 149 21.50 18.79 3.61
CA SER A 149 22.48 19.77 4.12
C SER A 149 22.57 21.07 3.32
N GLN A 150 21.87 21.19 2.19
CA GLN A 150 22.00 22.36 1.31
C GLN A 150 20.96 23.48 1.53
N THR A 151 19.94 23.26 2.36
CA THR A 151 19.02 24.35 2.76
C THR A 151 19.36 24.80 4.18
N GLY A 152 20.37 25.65 4.29
CA GLY A 152 20.84 26.26 5.53
C GLY A 152 19.80 27.16 6.21
N LEU A 153 18.83 26.56 6.88
CA LEU A 153 17.85 27.25 7.72
C LEU A 153 17.67 26.55 9.07
N ILE A 154 18.76 26.46 9.83
CA ILE A 154 18.66 26.40 11.29
C ILE A 154 19.64 27.45 11.83
N LYS A 155 19.16 28.68 11.99
CA LYS A 155 19.78 29.63 12.93
C LYS A 155 19.37 29.19 14.32
N ALA A 156 20.34 28.70 15.07
CA ALA A 156 20.19 28.48 16.51
C ALA A 156 20.08 29.84 17.21
N ASN A 157 19.04 30.00 18.02
CA ASN A 157 18.99 30.92 19.16
C ASN A 157 18.63 30.08 20.38
#